data_AF-Q8MYL0-F1
#
_entry.id   AF-Q8MYL0-F1
#
_cell.length_a   1.000
_cell.length_b   1.000
_cell.length_c   1.000
_cell.angle_alpha   90.00
_cell.angle_beta   90.00
_cell.angle_gamma   90.00
#
_symmetry.space_group_name_H-M   'P 1'
#
loop_
_entity.id
_entity.type
_entity.pdbx_description
1 polymer ?
#
loop_
_entity_poly.entity_id
_entity_poly.type
_entity_poly.pdbx_seq_one_letter_code
_entity_poly.pdbx_strand_id
1 'polypeptide(L)' 'ADDTLTSQRVAIKKISPFEHQTYCQRTLREITILTRFKHENIIDIRDILRVDSID' A
#
# COMPACT_ATOMS: atom_id res chain seq x y z
N ALA A 1 1.64 -13.73 -0.79
CA ALA A 1 2.20 -13.79 -2.15
C ALA A 1 3.71 -13.87 -2.02
N ASP A 2 4.41 -14.35 -3.05
CA ASP A 2 5.87 -14.43 -3.02
C ASP A 2 6.42 -13.48 -4.08
N ASP A 3 7.35 -12.61 -3.68
CA ASP A 3 8.07 -11.74 -4.61
C ASP A 3 9.01 -12.60 -5.45
N THR A 4 8.81 -12.64 -6.75
CA THR A 4 9.57 -13.50 -7.66
C THR A 4 11.03 -13.07 -7.84
N LEU A 5 11.37 -11.83 -7.50
CA LEU A 5 12.75 -11.32 -7.61
C LEU A 5 13.55 -11.66 -6.36
N THR A 6 12.96 -11.48 -5.18
CA THR A 6 13.65 -11.66 -3.90
C THR A 6 13.34 -13.00 -3.21
N SER A 7 12.35 -13.75 -3.72
CA SER A 7 11.78 -14.95 -3.10
C SER A 7 11.27 -14.73 -1.66
N GLN A 8 10.94 -13.49 -1.28
CA GLN A 8 10.39 -13.17 0.03
C GLN A 8 8.87 -13.25 0.03
N ARG A 9 8.30 -13.74 1.14
CA ARG A 9 6.86 -13.68 1.37
C ARG A 9 6.43 -12.23 1.60
N VAL A 10 5.40 -11.80 0.89
CA VAL A 10 4.83 -10.45 0.96
C VAL A 10 3.31 -10.50 1.18
N ALA A 11 2.81 -9.46 1.84
CA ALA A 11 1.38 -9.18 1.97
C ALA A 11 0.95 -8.18 0.91
N ILE A 12 -0.20 -8.42 0.27
CA ILE A 12 -0.77 -7.54 -0.75
C ILE A 12 -2.14 -7.07 -0.26
N LYS A 13 -2.34 -5.75 -0.20
CA LYS A 13 -3.62 -5.12 0.15
C LYS A 13 -4.17 -4.40 -1.06
N LYS A 14 -5.22 -4.95 -1.69
CA LYS A 14 -5.99 -4.28 -2.76
C LYS A 14 -6.93 -3.26 -2.14
N ILE A 15 -6.99 -2.05 -2.70
CA ILE A 15 -7.84 -0.94 -2.25
C ILE A 15 -8.51 -0.32 -3.47
N SER A 16 -9.79 0.06 -3.34
CA SER A 16 -10.52 0.92 -4.28
C SER A 16 -10.68 2.31 -3.66
N PRO A 17 -9.66 3.18 -3.73
CA PRO A 17 -9.63 4.39 -2.90
C PRO A 17 -10.65 5.44 -3.35
N PHE A 18 -11.11 5.41 -4.60
CA PHE A 18 -11.89 6.49 -5.23
C PHE A 18 -13.41 6.31 -5.17
N GLU A 19 -13.92 5.25 -4.54
CA GLU A 19 -15.36 5.02 -4.40
C GLU A 19 -16.05 6.10 -3.56
N HIS A 20 -15.37 6.56 -2.51
CA HIS A 20 -15.87 7.58 -1.59
C HIS A 20 -14.75 8.52 -1.14
N GLN A 21 -15.05 9.80 -0.93
CA GLN A 21 -14.08 10.81 -0.48
C GLN A 21 -13.36 10.39 0.82
N THR A 22 -14.07 9.76 1.75
CA THR A 22 -13.49 9.29 3.00
C THR A 22 -12.46 8.18 2.79
N TYR A 23 -12.62 7.35 1.75
CA TYR A 23 -11.67 6.29 1.43
C TYR A 23 -10.39 6.88 0.84
N CYS A 24 -10.51 7.85 -0.08
CA CYS A 24 -9.36 8.60 -0.62
C CYS A 24 -8.49 9.16 0.52
N GLN A 25 -9.12 9.83 1.48
CA GLN A 25 -8.42 10.46 2.61
C GLN A 25 -7.77 9.42 3.53
N ARG A 26 -8.46 8.31 3.82
CA ARG A 26 -7.91 7.23 4.65
C ARG A 26 -6.73 6.54 3.97
N THR A 27 -6.83 6.22 2.68
CA THR A 27 -5.74 5.62 1.91
C THR A 27 -4.54 6.54 1.83
N LEU A 28 -4.74 7.83 1.56
CA LEU A 28 -3.65 8.81 1.55
C LEU A 28 -2.96 8.92 2.91
N ARG A 29 -3.75 8.92 4.00
CA ARG A 29 -3.21 8.96 5.36
C ARG A 29 -2.40 7.71 5.69
N GLU A 30 -2.90 6.52 5.37
CA GLU A 30 -2.18 5.26 5.55
C GLU A 30 -0.83 5.29 4.82
N ILE A 31 -0.82 5.64 3.53
CA ILE A 31 0.40 5.73 2.72
C ILE A 31 1.38 6.75 3.33
N THR A 32 0.90 7.95 3.67
CA THR A 32 1.75 9.03 4.20
C THR A 32 2.37 8.66 5.54
N ILE A 33 1.63 7.99 6.42
CA ILE A 33 2.12 7.56 7.73
C ILE A 33 3.15 6.45 7.54
N LEU A 34 2.80 5.36 6.86
CA LEU A 34 3.65 4.17 6.79
C LEU A 34 4.95 4.44 6.01
N THR A 35 4.92 5.26 4.96
CA THR A 35 6.15 5.63 4.21
C THR A 35 7.14 6.49 5.00
N ARG A 36 6.73 7.07 6.13
CA ARG A 36 7.59 7.93 6.97
C ARG A 36 8.15 7.20 8.18
N PHE A 37 7.55 6.10 8.61
CA PHE A 37 8.04 5.32 9.75
C PHE A 37 9.01 4.24 9.31
N LYS A 38 10.15 4.13 10.01
CA LYS A 38 11.14 3.07 9.82
C LYS A 38 11.48 2.47 11.18
N HIS A 39 10.74 1.44 11.56
CA HIS A 39 10.87 0.83 12.88
C HIS A 39 10.44 -0.65 12.83
N GLU A 40 11.16 -1.54 13.52
CA GLU A 40 10.92 -2.99 13.50
C GLU A 40 9.47 -3.37 13.85
N ASN A 41 8.89 -2.66 14.81
CA ASN A 41 7.51 -2.87 15.27
C ASN A 41 6.43 -2.09 14.49
N ILE A 42 6.78 -1.42 13.40
CA ILE A 42 5.83 -0.72 12.53
C ILE A 42 5.93 -1.32 11.13
N ILE A 43 4.79 -1.74 10.58
CA ILE A 43 4.76 -2.28 9.21
C ILE A 43 5.13 -1.19 8.19
N ASP A 44 5.94 -1.55 7.21
CA ASP A 44 6.37 -0.66 6.13
C ASP A 44 5.66 -0.99 4.81
N ILE A 45 5.50 0.01 3.94
CA ILE A 45 5.04 -0.16 2.56
C ILE A 45 6.26 -0.38 1.68
N ARG A 46 6.42 -1.60 1.17
CA ARG A 46 7.55 -1.95 0.28
C ARG A 46 7.38 -1.39 -1.14
N ASP A 47 6.16 -1.43 -1.66
CA ASP A 47 5.85 -0.99 -3.03
C ASP A 47 4.38 -0.57 -3.15
N ILE A 48 4.07 0.30 -4.12
CA ILE A 48 2.71 0.74 -4.46
C ILE A 48 2.47 0.53 -5.95
N LEU A 49 1.74 -0.53 -6.27
CA LEU A 49 1.31 -0.83 -7.63
C LEU A 49 0.08 0.02 -7.99
N ARG A 50 0.15 0.70 -9.13
CA ARG A 50 -0.96 1.47 -9.70
C ARG A 50 -1.48 0.74 -10.93
N VAL A 51 -2.79 0.83 -11.15
CA VAL A 51 -3.41 0.37 -12.40
C VAL A 51 -3.25 1.48 -13.44
N ASP A 52 -3.06 1.10 -14.70
CA ASP A 52 -2.82 2.06 -15.80
C ASP A 52 -4.02 3.00 -16.04
N SER A 53 -5.24 2.53 -15.79
CA SER A 53 -6.47 3.30 -15.87
C SER A 53 -7.44 2.95 -14.73
N ILE A 54 -8.29 3.90 -14.39
CA ILE A 54 -9.45 3.71 -13.52
C ILE A 54 -10.65 3.75 -14.47
N ASP A 55 -11.31 2.62 -14.68
CA ASP A 55 -12.58 2.55 -15.41
C ASP A 55 -13.74 3.14 -14.57
#